data_AF-A0A1Q3MNG7-F1
#
_entry.id   AF-A0A1Q3MNG7-F1
#
_cell.length_a   1.000
_cell.length_b   1.000
_cell.length_c   1.000
_cell.angle_alpha   90.00
_cell.angle_beta   90.00
_cell.angle_gamma   90.00
#
_symmetry.space_group_name_H-M   'P 1'
#
loop_
_entity.id
_entity.type
_entity.pdbx_description
1 polymer ?
#
loop_
_entity_poly.entity_id
_entity_poly.type
_entity_poly.pdbx_seq_one_letter_code
_entity_poly.pdbx_strand_id
1 'polypeptide(L)'
;MAIKPPNRPVQSREALNKIISDHVARDKKSKVALVGIRGFFRDSMGKPGKNDRGIYDDAIFLVTPDSVLAFNANTDPSVSRKGIAVLNPGVHWYKKGRHRISRPPSYPALRPATPGEKLPVTRDGVGQSEGVAINIHKGSYNSTSSEGCQTIYPDQWDEFIDSVYHAMDAQKQAEIPYVLIVKPDLS
;
A
#
# COMPACT_ATOMS: atom_id res chain seq x y z
N MET A 1 -10.90 -14.86 11.28
CA MET A 1 -9.50 -14.40 11.10
C MET A 1 -9.30 -14.00 9.66
N ALA A 2 -8.60 -12.91 9.42
CA ALA A 2 -8.18 -12.52 8.08
C ALA A 2 -7.19 -13.56 7.54
N ILE A 3 -7.33 -13.92 6.28
CA ILE A 3 -6.46 -14.89 5.62
C ILE A 3 -5.18 -14.17 5.18
N LYS A 4 -4.01 -14.77 5.41
CA LYS A 4 -2.72 -14.27 4.93
C LYS A 4 -1.86 -15.40 4.37
N PRO A 5 -0.88 -15.10 3.49
CA PRO A 5 0.12 -16.08 3.10
C PRO A 5 0.97 -16.52 4.30
N PRO A 6 1.49 -17.76 4.29
CA PRO A 6 2.42 -18.22 5.32
C PRO A 6 3.78 -17.49 5.22
N ASN A 7 4.18 -17.13 4.01
CA ASN A 7 5.47 -16.50 3.70
C ASN A 7 5.32 -15.04 3.29
N ARG A 8 6.40 -14.27 3.46
CA ARG A 8 6.49 -12.92 2.90
C ARG A 8 6.52 -12.96 1.37
N PRO A 9 6.04 -11.90 0.69
CA PRO A 9 6.14 -11.82 -0.76
C PRO A 9 7.60 -11.72 -1.19
N VAL A 10 7.91 -12.28 -2.36
CA VAL A 10 9.25 -12.28 -2.95
C VAL A 10 9.18 -11.73 -4.36
N GLN A 11 9.93 -10.66 -4.62
CA GLN A 11 10.06 -10.05 -5.94
C GLN A 11 11.51 -9.57 -6.12
N SER A 12 12.04 -9.62 -7.34
CA SER A 12 13.42 -9.19 -7.60
C SER A 12 13.56 -7.68 -7.50
N ARG A 13 14.74 -7.21 -7.08
CA ARG A 13 15.07 -5.78 -7.04
C ARG A 13 14.96 -5.16 -8.42
N GLU A 14 15.38 -5.89 -9.46
CA GLU A 14 15.37 -5.44 -10.85
C GLU A 14 13.94 -5.16 -11.32
N ALA A 15 12.99 -6.06 -11.02
CA ALA A 15 11.59 -5.88 -11.36
C ALA A 15 10.96 -4.68 -10.61
N LEU A 16 11.24 -4.56 -9.31
CA LEU A 16 10.76 -3.42 -8.51
C LEU A 16 11.34 -2.09 -9.00
N ASN A 17 12.64 -2.05 -9.30
CA ASN A 17 13.30 -0.88 -9.86
C ASN A 17 12.71 -0.49 -11.22
N LYS A 18 12.37 -1.47 -12.06
CA LYS A 18 11.70 -1.23 -13.34
C LYS A 18 10.32 -0.60 -13.12
N ILE A 19 9.51 -1.14 -12.21
CA ILE A 19 8.21 -0.55 -11.86
C ILE A 19 8.38 0.89 -11.40
N ILE A 20 9.36 1.15 -10.53
CA ILE A 20 9.66 2.49 -10.04
C ILE A 20 10.09 3.42 -11.19
N SER A 21 11.01 2.98 -12.07
CA SER A 21 11.49 3.82 -13.17
C SER A 21 10.41 4.17 -14.17
N ASP A 22 9.52 3.23 -14.47
CA ASP A 22 8.44 3.41 -15.45
C ASP A 22 7.39 4.41 -14.96
N HIS A 23 7.21 4.54 -13.65
CA HIS A 23 6.15 5.35 -13.05
C HIS A 23 6.65 6.66 -12.42
N VAL A 24 7.84 6.63 -11.80
CA VAL A 24 8.40 7.75 -11.00
C VAL A 24 9.40 8.57 -11.83
N ALA A 25 9.27 8.54 -13.16
CA ALA A 25 10.18 9.18 -14.13
C ALA A 25 10.46 10.68 -13.93
N ARG A 26 9.75 11.37 -13.00
CA ARG A 26 9.84 12.81 -12.78
C ARG A 26 10.60 13.25 -11.53
N ASP A 27 10.97 12.36 -10.62
CA ASP A 27 11.68 12.76 -9.39
C ASP A 27 12.97 11.98 -9.14
N LYS A 28 14.08 12.49 -9.71
CA LYS A 28 15.44 11.97 -9.48
C LYS A 28 15.91 12.10 -8.02
N LYS A 29 15.13 12.70 -7.12
CA LYS A 29 15.51 12.92 -5.71
C LYS A 29 15.05 11.81 -4.79
N SER A 30 14.03 11.05 -5.17
CA SER A 30 13.50 9.96 -4.36
C SER A 30 14.41 8.73 -4.46
N LYS A 31 15.16 8.46 -3.39
CA LYS A 31 16.05 7.31 -3.23
C LYS A 31 15.37 6.12 -2.56
N VAL A 32 14.31 6.37 -1.81
CA VAL A 32 13.43 5.34 -1.24
C VAL A 32 12.05 5.45 -1.86
N ALA A 33 11.43 4.29 -2.12
CA ALA A 33 10.12 4.18 -2.71
C ALA A 33 9.36 2.98 -2.12
N LEU A 34 8.03 3.06 -2.16
CA LEU A 34 7.16 1.93 -1.90
C LEU A 34 6.57 1.42 -3.21
N VAL A 35 6.46 0.10 -3.35
CA VAL A 35 5.78 -0.56 -4.47
C VAL A 35 4.68 -1.46 -3.91
N GLY A 36 3.44 -1.18 -4.26
CA GLY A 36 2.28 -2.00 -3.94
C GLY A 36 1.85 -2.80 -5.14
N ILE A 37 1.60 -4.08 -4.95
CA ILE A 37 1.13 -4.98 -6.00
C ILE A 37 -0.17 -5.60 -5.54
N ARG A 38 -1.27 -5.14 -6.14
CA ARG A 38 -2.60 -5.69 -5.93
C ARG A 38 -2.75 -7.05 -6.60
N GLY A 39 -3.32 -8.01 -5.90
CA GLY A 39 -3.47 -9.40 -6.28
C GLY A 39 -2.15 -10.16 -6.35
N PHE A 40 -1.13 -9.81 -5.56
CA PHE A 40 0.20 -10.46 -5.64
C PHE A 40 0.11 -11.99 -5.52
N PHE A 41 -0.72 -12.48 -4.60
CA PHE A 41 -1.00 -13.89 -4.36
C PHE A 41 -2.33 -14.36 -4.96
N ARG A 42 -2.97 -13.59 -5.86
CA ARG A 42 -4.32 -13.87 -6.42
C ARG A 42 -4.53 -15.30 -6.93
N ASP A 43 -3.50 -15.88 -7.54
CA ASP A 43 -3.60 -17.20 -8.16
C ASP A 43 -3.10 -18.33 -7.24
N SER A 44 -2.55 -18.00 -6.07
CA SER A 44 -2.11 -18.94 -5.03
C SER A 44 -2.91 -18.83 -3.72
N MET A 45 -3.82 -17.85 -3.64
CA MET A 45 -4.68 -17.58 -2.49
C MET A 45 -6.05 -17.08 -2.94
N GLY A 46 -7.10 -17.50 -2.22
CA GLY A 46 -8.47 -17.18 -2.62
C GLY A 46 -8.96 -18.03 -3.78
N LYS A 47 -9.84 -17.49 -4.62
CA LYS A 47 -10.35 -18.13 -5.82
C LYS A 47 -9.42 -17.81 -7.00
N PRO A 48 -8.82 -18.80 -7.68
CA PRO A 48 -7.97 -18.56 -8.84
C PRO A 48 -8.64 -17.64 -9.87
N GLY A 49 -7.90 -16.61 -10.32
CA GLY A 49 -8.40 -15.62 -11.27
C GLY A 49 -9.38 -14.59 -10.69
N LYS A 50 -9.61 -14.54 -9.37
CA LYS A 50 -10.46 -13.53 -8.72
C LYS A 50 -9.67 -12.74 -7.69
N ASN A 51 -9.89 -11.42 -7.68
CA ASN A 51 -9.36 -10.54 -6.65
C ASN A 51 -10.30 -10.56 -5.44
N ASP A 52 -9.99 -11.37 -4.44
CA ASP A 52 -10.81 -11.51 -3.24
C ASP A 52 -10.51 -10.35 -2.27
N ARG A 53 -11.55 -9.68 -1.78
CA ARG A 53 -11.39 -8.57 -0.81
C ARG A 53 -11.40 -9.07 0.62
N GLY A 54 -10.73 -8.33 1.51
CA GLY A 54 -10.73 -8.63 2.95
C GLY A 54 -9.72 -9.69 3.37
N ILE A 55 -8.76 -10.01 2.51
CA ILE A 55 -7.61 -10.89 2.78
C ILE A 55 -6.31 -10.15 2.48
N TYR A 56 -5.19 -10.68 2.98
CA TYR A 56 -3.85 -10.11 2.78
C TYR A 56 -3.13 -10.75 1.58
N ASP A 57 -3.77 -10.80 0.41
CA ASP A 57 -3.24 -11.38 -0.82
C ASP A 57 -2.44 -10.38 -1.67
N ASP A 58 -2.29 -9.15 -1.20
CA ASP A 58 -1.44 -8.13 -1.81
C ASP A 58 -0.05 -8.10 -1.19
N ALA A 59 0.84 -7.35 -1.83
CA ALA A 59 2.18 -7.10 -1.33
C ALA A 59 2.49 -5.60 -1.33
N ILE A 60 3.22 -5.15 -0.31
CA ILE A 60 3.90 -3.86 -0.33
C ILE A 60 5.39 -4.11 -0.09
N PHE A 61 6.23 -3.50 -0.92
CA PHE A 61 7.69 -3.54 -0.83
C PHE A 61 8.23 -2.17 -0.50
N LEU A 62 9.18 -2.11 0.42
CA LEU A 62 10.05 -0.94 0.61
C LEU A 62 11.34 -1.18 -0.18
N VAL A 63 11.61 -0.30 -1.13
CA VAL A 63 12.84 -0.32 -1.93
C VAL A 63 13.71 0.84 -1.46
N THR A 64 14.89 0.51 -0.97
CA THR A 64 15.95 1.45 -0.61
C THR A 64 17.16 1.24 -1.52
N PRO A 65 18.17 2.14 -1.50
CA PRO A 65 19.39 1.92 -2.27
C PRO A 65 20.05 0.56 -1.97
N ASP A 66 20.00 0.13 -0.70
CA ASP A 66 20.79 -1.00 -0.22
C ASP A 66 19.96 -2.25 0.04
N SER A 67 18.65 -2.11 0.33
CA SER A 67 17.76 -3.23 0.67
C SER A 67 16.41 -3.20 -0.04
N VAL A 68 15.76 -4.37 -0.08
CA VAL A 68 14.33 -4.53 -0.36
C VAL A 68 13.71 -5.25 0.83
N LEU A 69 12.68 -4.66 1.42
CA LEU A 69 11.85 -5.32 2.44
C LEU A 69 10.47 -5.56 1.88
N ALA A 70 9.86 -6.69 2.24
CA ALA A 70 8.63 -7.19 1.66
C ALA A 70 7.60 -7.53 2.74
N PHE A 71 6.36 -7.10 2.54
CA PHE A 71 5.30 -7.17 3.54
C PHE A 71 3.99 -7.68 2.94
N ASN A 72 3.32 -8.58 3.66
CA ASN A 72 1.97 -9.02 3.35
C ASN A 72 1.00 -7.87 3.60
N ALA A 73 0.22 -7.53 2.58
CA ALA A 73 -0.58 -6.33 2.57
C ALA A 73 -1.99 -6.59 2.05
N ASN A 74 -2.84 -5.59 2.22
CA ASN A 74 -4.14 -5.46 1.59
C ASN A 74 -4.24 -4.01 1.08
N THR A 75 -4.34 -3.87 -0.23
CA THR A 75 -4.40 -2.63 -1.02
C THR A 75 -5.79 -2.37 -1.60
N ASP A 76 -6.71 -3.32 -1.38
CA ASP A 76 -8.14 -3.21 -1.62
C ASP A 76 -8.91 -2.86 -0.34
N PRO A 77 -10.14 -2.32 -0.43
CA PRO A 77 -10.99 -2.19 0.74
C PRO A 77 -11.42 -3.59 1.25
N SER A 78 -11.69 -3.70 2.56
CA SER A 78 -12.06 -4.96 3.20
C SER A 78 -13.42 -5.52 2.76
N VAL A 79 -14.31 -4.69 2.23
CA VAL A 79 -15.67 -5.09 1.88
C VAL A 79 -16.06 -4.58 0.49
N SER A 80 -16.99 -5.29 -0.15
CA SER A 80 -17.61 -4.91 -1.41
C SER A 80 -18.99 -4.35 -1.13
N ARG A 81 -19.11 -3.01 -1.09
CA ARG A 81 -20.41 -2.31 -0.97
C ARG A 81 -20.40 -1.07 -1.86
N LYS A 82 -21.57 -0.71 -2.40
CA LYS A 82 -21.72 0.49 -3.23
C LYS A 82 -21.14 1.72 -2.53
N GLY A 83 -20.32 2.49 -3.25
CA GLY A 83 -19.72 3.73 -2.76
C GLY A 83 -18.40 3.58 -1.99
N ILE A 84 -17.94 2.35 -1.71
CA ILE A 84 -16.61 2.17 -1.10
C ILE A 84 -15.51 2.56 -2.08
N ALA A 85 -14.53 3.30 -1.57
CA ALA A 85 -13.39 3.76 -2.33
C ALA A 85 -12.35 2.66 -2.51
N VAL A 86 -11.87 2.51 -3.73
CA VAL A 86 -10.72 1.68 -4.12
C VAL A 86 -9.66 2.63 -4.68
N LEU A 87 -8.46 2.62 -4.12
CA LEU A 87 -7.37 3.45 -4.66
C LEU A 87 -7.03 3.00 -6.08
N ASN A 88 -6.98 3.95 -7.00
CA ASN A 88 -6.61 3.68 -8.39
C ASN A 88 -5.11 3.32 -8.47
N PRO A 89 -4.71 2.38 -9.35
CA PRO A 89 -3.30 2.18 -9.68
C PRO A 89 -2.64 3.48 -10.17
N GLY A 90 -1.34 3.62 -9.94
CA GLY A 90 -0.55 4.80 -10.26
C GLY A 90 0.42 5.20 -9.16
N VAL A 91 1.02 6.39 -9.29
CA VAL A 91 1.94 6.97 -8.30
C VAL A 91 1.18 7.87 -7.34
N HIS A 92 1.33 7.59 -6.06
CA HIS A 92 0.75 8.37 -4.97
C HIS A 92 1.84 8.78 -3.99
N TRP A 93 1.91 10.06 -3.64
CA TRP A 93 2.91 10.55 -2.69
C TRP A 93 2.39 10.45 -1.27
N TYR A 94 3.24 9.95 -0.36
CA TYR A 94 2.92 9.82 1.05
C TYR A 94 3.95 10.51 1.92
N LYS A 95 3.53 10.87 3.13
CA LYS A 95 4.35 11.44 4.19
C LYS A 95 4.13 10.72 5.50
N LYS A 96 5.07 10.90 6.44
CA LYS A 96 4.91 10.45 7.82
C LYS A 96 3.71 11.13 8.45
N GLY A 97 2.99 10.42 9.31
CA GLY A 97 1.77 10.92 9.93
C GLY A 97 1.17 9.92 10.91
N ARG A 98 -0.10 10.15 11.25
CA ARG A 98 -0.83 9.29 12.18
C ARG A 98 -2.16 8.86 11.61
N HIS A 99 -2.55 7.62 11.86
CA HIS A 99 -3.92 7.16 11.65
C HIS A 99 -4.79 7.52 12.86
N ARG A 100 -6.12 7.60 12.69
CA ARG A 100 -7.08 7.85 13.79
C ARG A 100 -6.86 9.18 14.56
N ILE A 101 -6.41 10.24 13.89
CA ILE A 101 -6.16 11.56 14.52
C ILE A 101 -7.40 12.10 15.25
N SER A 102 -8.60 11.92 14.68
CA SER A 102 -9.87 12.34 15.28
C SER A 102 -10.50 11.32 16.23
N ARG A 103 -9.89 10.14 16.42
CA ARG A 103 -10.43 9.02 17.21
C ARG A 103 -9.32 8.25 17.95
N PRO A 104 -8.82 8.76 19.09
CA PRO A 104 -7.72 8.13 19.81
C PRO A 104 -8.01 6.68 20.26
N PRO A 105 -6.97 5.84 20.45
CA PRO A 105 -5.56 6.17 20.29
C PRO A 105 -5.15 6.25 18.82
N SER A 106 -4.52 7.36 18.47
CA SER A 106 -3.86 7.51 17.16
C SER A 106 -2.52 6.77 17.19
N TYR A 107 -2.04 6.33 16.05
CA TYR A 107 -0.75 5.62 15.93
C TYR A 107 -0.08 5.99 14.60
N PRO A 108 1.25 5.73 14.43
CA PRO A 108 1.98 6.03 13.20
C PRO A 108 1.28 5.47 11.94
N ALA A 109 1.40 6.17 10.82
CA ALA A 109 0.89 5.73 9.52
C ALA A 109 1.55 6.54 8.40
N LEU A 110 1.39 6.11 7.15
CA LEU A 110 1.66 6.96 6.00
C LEU A 110 0.36 7.63 5.58
N ARG A 111 0.39 8.96 5.46
CA ARG A 111 -0.76 9.76 4.98
C ARG A 111 -0.46 10.32 3.59
N PRO A 112 -1.47 10.53 2.74
CA PRO A 112 -1.25 11.17 1.44
C PRO A 112 -0.56 12.54 1.60
N ALA A 113 0.44 12.81 0.77
CA ALA A 113 1.18 14.06 0.74
C ALA A 113 0.61 15.06 -0.29
N THR A 114 -0.67 14.92 -0.62
CA THR A 114 -1.38 15.81 -1.54
C THR A 114 -2.17 16.89 -0.79
N PRO A 115 -2.54 18.00 -1.46
CA PRO A 115 -3.45 19.00 -0.87
C PRO A 115 -4.75 18.35 -0.36
N GLY A 116 -5.07 18.58 0.91
CA GLY A 116 -6.24 17.98 1.57
C GLY A 116 -6.19 16.47 1.73
N GLU A 117 -5.03 15.84 1.50
CA GLU A 117 -4.81 14.39 1.56
C GLU A 117 -5.76 13.59 0.66
N LYS A 118 -6.00 14.14 -0.53
CA LYS A 118 -6.88 13.58 -1.55
C LYS A 118 -6.11 12.69 -2.52
N LEU A 119 -6.63 11.49 -2.79
CA LEU A 119 -6.10 10.58 -3.81
C LEU A 119 -7.23 10.16 -4.77
N PRO A 120 -6.91 9.83 -6.04
CA PRO A 120 -7.90 9.37 -7.00
C PRO A 120 -8.37 7.95 -6.64
N VAL A 121 -9.68 7.78 -6.54
CA VAL A 121 -10.30 6.49 -6.20
C VAL A 121 -11.42 6.18 -7.17
N THR A 122 -11.69 4.89 -7.36
CA THR A 122 -12.93 4.42 -7.96
C THR A 122 -13.86 3.96 -6.85
N ARG A 123 -15.09 4.47 -6.83
CA ARG A 123 -16.12 4.03 -5.89
C ARG A 123 -16.97 2.93 -6.51
N ASP A 124 -17.07 1.80 -5.84
CA ASP A 124 -17.83 0.64 -6.30
C ASP A 124 -19.27 1.02 -6.72
N GLY A 125 -19.65 0.69 -7.95
CA GLY A 125 -21.00 0.95 -8.46
C GLY A 125 -21.38 2.44 -8.57
N VAL A 126 -20.39 3.34 -8.52
CA VAL A 126 -20.57 4.79 -8.66
C VAL A 126 -19.64 5.36 -9.73
N GLY A 127 -18.33 5.04 -9.68
CA GLY A 127 -17.33 5.54 -10.64
C GLY A 127 -16.22 6.36 -10.00
N GLN A 128 -15.52 7.17 -10.80
CA GLN A 128 -14.36 7.94 -10.38
C GLN A 128 -14.71 9.00 -9.32
N SER A 129 -13.82 9.20 -8.34
CA SER A 129 -14.01 10.12 -7.22
C SER A 129 -12.67 10.51 -6.59
N GLU A 130 -12.72 11.36 -5.56
CA GLU A 130 -11.59 11.63 -4.66
C GLU A 130 -11.82 10.93 -3.31
N GLY A 131 -10.81 10.20 -2.85
CA GLY A 131 -10.75 9.66 -1.50
C GLY A 131 -9.91 10.57 -0.61
N VAL A 132 -10.36 10.81 0.62
CA VAL A 132 -9.63 11.64 1.60
C VAL A 132 -9.00 10.74 2.66
N ALA A 133 -7.76 11.02 3.03
CA ALA A 133 -7.01 10.30 4.06
C ALA A 133 -6.95 8.77 3.80
N ILE A 134 -6.74 8.40 2.55
CA ILE A 134 -6.45 7.03 2.12
C ILE A 134 -5.03 6.68 2.58
N ASN A 135 -4.90 6.20 3.82
CA ASN A 135 -3.62 5.99 4.48
C ASN A 135 -3.06 4.58 4.22
N ILE A 136 -1.77 4.38 4.49
CA ILE A 136 -1.19 3.05 4.72
C ILE A 136 -1.00 2.89 6.23
N HIS A 137 -1.66 1.90 6.84
CA HIS A 137 -1.67 1.72 8.30
C HIS A 137 -1.73 0.26 8.75
N LYS A 138 -1.59 0.01 10.05
CA LYS A 138 -1.78 -1.32 10.63
C LYS A 138 -3.17 -1.87 10.35
N GLY A 139 -3.27 -3.11 9.85
CA GLY A 139 -4.53 -3.81 9.69
C GLY A 139 -5.01 -4.53 10.96
N SER A 140 -5.74 -5.64 10.82
CA SER A 140 -6.27 -6.42 11.95
C SER A 140 -6.12 -7.93 11.71
N TYR A 141 -6.12 -8.71 12.80
CA TYR A 141 -6.11 -10.17 12.73
C TYR A 141 -7.44 -10.75 12.25
N ASN A 142 -8.54 -10.00 12.37
CA ASN A 142 -9.89 -10.49 12.08
C ASN A 142 -10.50 -9.94 10.80
N SER A 143 -9.89 -8.91 10.21
CA SER A 143 -10.26 -8.30 8.92
C SER A 143 -9.06 -7.50 8.41
N THR A 144 -9.08 -7.03 7.16
CA THR A 144 -8.02 -6.12 6.71
C THR A 144 -8.18 -4.67 7.22
N SER A 145 -9.30 -4.37 7.91
CA SER A 145 -9.60 -3.09 8.57
C SER A 145 -9.47 -1.85 7.67
N SER A 146 -9.93 -1.95 6.43
CA SER A 146 -9.90 -0.87 5.44
C SER A 146 -11.27 -0.61 4.82
N GLU A 147 -11.73 0.64 4.88
CA GLU A 147 -12.84 1.14 4.04
C GLU A 147 -12.32 1.97 2.83
N GLY A 148 -11.07 1.73 2.43
CA GLY A 148 -10.40 2.37 1.29
C GLY A 148 -8.92 2.67 1.50
N CYS A 149 -8.44 2.60 2.76
CA CYS A 149 -7.01 2.63 3.11
C CYS A 149 -6.28 1.37 2.65
N GLN A 150 -4.98 1.33 2.85
CA GLN A 150 -4.17 0.13 2.65
C GLN A 150 -3.58 -0.32 3.97
N THR A 151 -3.43 -1.62 4.14
CA THR A 151 -3.01 -2.18 5.40
C THR A 151 -1.93 -3.23 5.28
N ILE A 152 -1.03 -3.22 6.25
CA ILE A 152 -0.05 -4.29 6.47
C ILE A 152 -0.58 -5.21 7.56
N TYR A 153 -0.27 -6.50 7.43
CA TYR A 153 -0.64 -7.49 8.45
C TYR A 153 -0.02 -7.14 9.82
N PRO A 154 -0.74 -7.27 10.96
CA PRO A 154 -0.29 -6.76 12.25
C PRO A 154 1.10 -7.21 12.71
N ASP A 155 1.47 -8.49 12.51
CA ASP A 155 2.79 -9.01 12.93
C ASP A 155 3.98 -8.35 12.21
N GLN A 156 3.70 -7.72 11.07
CA GLN A 156 4.71 -7.08 10.22
C GLN A 156 4.65 -5.56 10.30
N TRP A 157 3.69 -5.00 11.04
CA TRP A 157 3.42 -3.57 11.03
C TRP A 157 4.56 -2.73 11.63
N ASP A 158 5.06 -3.12 12.81
CA ASP A 158 6.08 -2.33 13.50
C ASP A 158 7.37 -2.28 12.67
N GLU A 159 7.81 -3.44 12.15
CA GLU A 159 8.93 -3.49 11.21
C GLU A 159 8.70 -2.64 9.95
N PHE A 160 7.50 -2.71 9.35
CA PHE A 160 7.16 -1.93 8.17
C PHE A 160 7.30 -0.43 8.44
N ILE A 161 6.59 0.08 9.44
CA ILE A 161 6.50 1.53 9.63
C ILE A 161 7.83 2.11 10.11
N ASP A 162 8.55 1.41 10.97
CA ASP A 162 9.86 1.84 11.47
C ASP A 162 10.89 1.83 10.35
N SER A 163 10.90 0.79 9.50
CA SER A 163 11.81 0.72 8.35
C SER A 163 11.57 1.83 7.34
N VAL A 164 10.29 2.10 7.02
CA VAL A 164 9.95 3.20 6.09
C VAL A 164 10.37 4.54 6.68
N TYR A 165 10.06 4.79 7.95
CA TYR A 165 10.38 6.06 8.58
C TYR A 165 11.89 6.27 8.68
N HIS A 166 12.62 5.23 9.09
CA HIS A 166 14.08 5.26 9.15
C HIS A 166 14.69 5.52 7.77
N ALA A 167 14.22 4.83 6.72
CA ALA A 167 14.72 5.01 5.36
C ALA A 167 14.45 6.42 4.82
N MET A 168 13.27 6.99 5.11
CA MET A 168 12.95 8.37 4.78
C MET A 168 13.89 9.37 5.49
N ASP A 169 14.17 9.17 6.79
CA ASP A 169 15.08 10.05 7.54
C ASP A 169 16.52 9.94 7.03
N ALA A 170 17.00 8.73 6.83
CA ALA A 170 18.36 8.46 6.33
C ALA A 170 18.60 9.13 4.97
N GLN A 171 17.59 9.16 4.10
CA GLN A 171 17.67 9.81 2.79
C GLN A 171 17.15 11.26 2.79
N LYS A 172 16.79 11.82 3.95
CA LYS A 172 16.24 13.18 4.10
C LYS A 172 15.03 13.45 3.19
N GLN A 173 14.20 12.43 2.99
CA GLN A 173 12.99 12.48 2.19
C GLN A 173 11.79 12.85 3.06
N ALA A 174 11.21 14.02 2.83
CA ALA A 174 9.96 14.42 3.48
C ALA A 174 8.75 13.59 2.98
N GLU A 175 8.82 13.17 1.72
CA GLU A 175 7.79 12.40 1.05
C GLU A 175 8.39 11.15 0.39
N ILE A 176 7.56 10.12 0.26
CA ILE A 176 7.92 8.84 -0.36
C ILE A 176 6.92 8.53 -1.48
N PRO A 177 7.38 8.22 -2.70
CA PRO A 177 6.50 7.77 -3.75
C PRO A 177 6.03 6.35 -3.45
N TYR A 178 4.74 6.12 -3.59
CA TYR A 178 4.11 4.82 -3.54
C TYR A 178 3.52 4.49 -4.92
N VAL A 179 4.11 3.50 -5.59
CA VAL A 179 3.65 3.01 -6.89
C VAL A 179 2.73 1.81 -6.66
N LEU A 180 1.43 1.98 -6.94
CA LEU A 180 0.46 0.89 -6.89
C LEU A 180 0.21 0.36 -8.30
N ILE A 181 0.44 -0.92 -8.52
CA ILE A 181 0.11 -1.65 -9.75
C ILE A 181 -0.82 -2.83 -9.45
N VAL A 182 -1.38 -3.43 -10.50
CA VAL A 182 -2.15 -4.68 -10.39
C VAL A 182 -1.34 -5.81 -11.00
N LYS A 183 -1.36 -7.02 -10.43
CA LYS A 183 -0.54 -8.17 -10.88
C LYS A 183 -0.50 -8.45 -12.40
N PRO A 184 -1.56 -8.25 -13.21
CA PRO A 184 -1.46 -8.41 -14.66
C PRO A 184 -0.40 -7.50 -15.31
N ASP A 185 0.02 -6.43 -14.64
CA ASP A 185 1.02 -5.47 -15.11
C ASP A 185 2.48 -5.95 -14.89
N LEU A 186 2.68 -7.15 -14.33
CA LEU A 186 4.00 -7.77 -14.11
C LEU A 186 4.49 -8.63 -15.29
N SER A 187 3.71 -8.74 -16.38
CA SER A 187 4.08 -9.52 -17.57
C SER A 187 5.00 -8.78 -18.51
#